data_AF-A0A969MHV5-F1
#
_entry.id   AF-A0A969MHV5-F1
#
_cell.length_a   1.000
_cell.length_b   1.000
_cell.length_c   1.000
_cell.angle_alpha   90.00
_cell.angle_beta   90.00
_cell.angle_gamma   90.00
#
_symmetry.space_group_name_H-M   'P 1'
#
loop_
_entity.id
_entity.type
_entity.pdbx_description
1 polymer ?
#
loop_
_entity_poly.entity_id
_entity_poly.type
_entity_poly.pdbx_seq_one_letter_code
_entity_poly.pdbx_strand_id
1 'polypeptide(L)'
;MPKKPKFPYLLGSKWTSQQKIDGWRHFQVINRKNQGKWVYAEMVASCDSQVTFWINAKLLQDRSTWQPGWQSLQEMAQIKKDENAC
;
A
#
# COMPACT_ATOMS: atom_id res chain seq x y z
N MET A 1 -19.32 0.50 24.76
CA MET A 1 -19.14 1.29 23.53
C MET A 1 -18.22 0.53 22.57
N PRO A 2 -18.69 0.06 21.41
CA PRO A 2 -17.83 -0.67 20.47
C PRO A 2 -16.81 0.31 19.88
N LYS A 3 -15.53 0.09 20.19
CA LYS A 3 -14.41 0.88 19.65
C LYS A 3 -14.39 0.63 18.14
N LYS A 4 -14.72 1.67 17.35
CA LYS A 4 -14.61 1.63 15.88
C LYS A 4 -13.24 1.03 15.51
N PRO A 5 -13.19 -0.05 14.72
CA PRO A 5 -11.94 -0.70 14.40
C PRO A 5 -11.00 0.33 13.76
N LYS A 6 -9.77 0.45 14.29
CA LYS A 6 -8.72 1.25 13.64
C LYS A 6 -8.50 0.64 12.25
N PHE A 7 -8.77 1.41 11.20
CA PHE A 7 -8.72 1.03 9.79
C PHE A 7 -9.80 0.05 9.30
N PRO A 8 -11.09 0.44 9.22
CA PRO A 8 -12.14 -0.43 8.71
C PRO A 8 -11.91 -0.82 7.23
N TYR A 9 -11.39 0.09 6.41
CA TYR A 9 -11.25 -0.06 4.95
C TYR A 9 -9.88 -0.58 4.47
N LEU A 10 -8.99 -1.00 5.37
CA LEU A 10 -7.65 -1.45 4.97
C LEU A 10 -7.69 -2.81 4.27
N LEU A 11 -8.57 -3.71 4.71
CA LEU A 11 -8.78 -5.00 4.06
C LEU A 11 -9.43 -4.79 2.69
N GLY A 12 -8.85 -5.36 1.65
CA GLY A 12 -9.27 -5.17 0.26
C GLY A 12 -8.79 -3.88 -0.39
N SER A 13 -8.09 -3.00 0.35
CA SER A 13 -7.54 -1.77 -0.22
C SER A 13 -6.44 -2.04 -1.24
N LYS A 14 -6.41 -1.24 -2.29
CA LYS A 14 -5.47 -1.34 -3.40
C LYS A 14 -4.37 -0.31 -3.22
N TRP A 15 -3.15 -0.69 -3.50
CA TRP A 15 -1.98 0.17 -3.34
C TRP A 15 -1.00 -0.04 -4.47
N THR A 16 -0.34 1.04 -4.85
CA THR A 16 0.72 1.05 -5.84
C THR A 16 2.03 1.45 -5.16
N SER A 17 3.02 0.58 -5.23
CA SER A 17 4.37 0.86 -4.75
C SER A 17 5.12 1.71 -5.77
N GLN A 18 5.79 2.76 -5.29
CA GLN A 18 6.69 3.57 -6.10
C GLN A 18 7.93 2.78 -6.56
N GLN A 19 8.35 1.82 -5.74
CA GLN A 19 9.46 0.91 -6.02
C GLN A 19 8.95 -0.44 -6.49
N LYS A 20 9.71 -1.16 -7.32
CA LYS A 20 9.35 -2.52 -7.72
C LYS A 20 9.74 -3.47 -6.58
N ILE A 21 8.77 -4.23 -6.08
CA ILE A 21 8.98 -5.32 -5.11
C ILE A 21 8.79 -6.61 -5.89
N ASP A 22 9.84 -7.41 -6.03
CA ASP A 22 9.84 -8.64 -6.86
C ASP A 22 9.34 -8.41 -8.29
N GLY A 23 9.66 -7.25 -8.86
CA GLY A 23 9.23 -6.85 -10.20
C GLY A 23 7.84 -6.21 -10.27
N TRP A 24 7.03 -6.32 -9.22
CA TRP A 24 5.66 -5.82 -9.17
C TRP A 24 5.54 -4.48 -8.44
N ARG A 25 4.50 -3.72 -8.79
CA ARG A 25 4.14 -2.44 -8.14
C ARG A 25 2.72 -2.44 -7.61
N HIS A 26 1.85 -3.25 -8.17
CA HIS A 26 0.43 -3.29 -7.86
C HIS A 26 0.16 -4.35 -6.81
N PHE A 27 -0.28 -3.91 -5.63
CA PHE A 27 -0.54 -4.77 -4.49
C PHE A 27 -1.92 -4.51 -3.89
N GLN A 28 -2.55 -5.57 -3.38
CA GLN A 28 -3.81 -5.49 -2.66
C GLN A 28 -3.62 -6.03 -1.25
N VAL A 29 -4.28 -5.39 -0.29
CA VAL A 29 -4.31 -5.87 1.09
C VAL A 29 -5.33 -7.00 1.20
N ILE A 30 -4.87 -8.21 1.51
CA ILE A 30 -5.76 -9.37 1.74
C ILE A 30 -6.01 -9.63 3.22
N ASN A 31 -5.15 -9.13 4.10
CA ASN A 31 -5.26 -9.37 5.52
C ASN A 31 -4.68 -8.22 6.33
N ARG A 32 -5.04 -8.14 7.61
CA ARG A 32 -4.43 -7.22 8.56
C ARG A 32 -4.21 -7.91 9.89
N LYS A 33 -3.05 -7.68 10.48
CA LYS A 33 -2.67 -8.21 11.78
C LYS A 33 -2.34 -7.05 12.70
N ASN A 34 -3.12 -6.91 13.77
CA ASN A 34 -2.85 -5.91 14.79
C ASN A 34 -2.01 -6.55 15.90
N GLN A 35 -0.77 -6.10 16.07
CA GLN A 35 0.10 -6.46 17.18
C GLN A 35 0.26 -5.26 18.12
N GLY A 36 -0.64 -5.18 19.09
CA GLY A 36 -0.62 -4.15 20.13
C GLY A 36 -0.83 -2.74 19.58
N LYS A 37 0.27 -1.98 19.44
CA LYS A 37 0.28 -0.62 18.88
C LYS A 37 0.53 -0.59 17.37
N TRP A 38 1.03 -1.68 16.78
CA TRP A 38 1.42 -1.76 15.39
C TRP A 38 0.41 -2.54 14.58
N VAL A 39 0.07 -2.04 13.40
CA VAL A 39 -0.82 -2.72 12.46
C VAL A 39 0.02 -3.14 11.27
N TYR A 40 -0.01 -4.42 10.94
CA TYR A 40 0.59 -4.96 9.74
C TYR A 40 -0.51 -5.28 8.72
N ALA A 41 -0.23 -5.01 7.45
CA ALA A 41 -1.06 -5.35 6.32
C ALA A 41 -0.35 -6.45 5.50
N GLU A 42 -1.09 -7.48 5.15
CA GLU A 42 -0.63 -8.51 4.22
C GLU A 42 -0.97 -8.06 2.80
N MET A 43 0.06 -7.84 2.00
CA MET A 43 0.02 -7.36 0.64
C MET A 43 0.22 -8.54 -0.30
N VAL A 44 -0.61 -8.68 -1.32
CA VAL A 44 -0.43 -9.64 -2.43
C VAL A 44 -0.33 -8.87 -3.74
N ALA A 45 0.56 -9.28 -4.65
CA ALA A 45 0.63 -8.65 -5.96
C ALA A 45 -0.64 -8.98 -6.76
N SER A 46 -1.21 -7.98 -7.44
CA SER A 46 -2.45 -8.19 -8.20
C SER A 46 -2.24 -9.06 -9.43
N CYS A 47 -1.03 -9.09 -9.96
CA CYS A 47 -0.67 -9.83 -11.16
C CYS A 47 -0.08 -11.21 -10.84
N ASP A 48 0.39 -11.42 -9.61
CA ASP A 48 1.03 -12.66 -9.17
C ASP A 48 0.71 -12.93 -7.70
N SER A 49 -0.15 -13.91 -7.46
CA SER A 49 -0.55 -14.30 -6.10
C SER A 49 0.57 -14.99 -5.31
N GLN A 50 1.70 -15.36 -5.94
CA GLN A 50 2.85 -15.91 -5.24
C GLN A 50 3.65 -14.84 -4.49
N VAL A 51 3.58 -13.59 -4.94
CA VAL A 51 4.29 -12.47 -4.32
C VAL A 51 3.41 -11.88 -3.22
N THR A 52 3.65 -12.36 -2.00
CA THR A 52 2.97 -11.89 -0.79
C THR A 52 3.97 -11.48 0.27
N PHE A 53 3.71 -10.37 0.94
CA PHE A 53 4.53 -9.93 2.07
C PHE A 53 3.72 -9.15 3.10
N TRP A 54 4.29 -9.06 4.30
CA TRP A 54 3.74 -8.28 5.39
C TRP A 54 4.45 -6.94 5.50
N ILE A 55 3.68 -5.85 5.56
CA ILE A 55 4.21 -4.50 5.73
C ILE A 55 3.54 -3.80 6.90
N ASN A 56 4.27 -2.94 7.61
CA ASN A 56 3.67 -2.08 8.62
C ASN A 56 2.73 -1.08 7.93
N ALA A 57 1.47 -1.03 8.34
CA ALA A 57 0.47 -0.12 7.79
C ALA A 57 0.84 1.36 7.97
N LYS A 58 1.77 1.68 8.89
CA LYS A 58 2.36 3.02 8.98
C LYS A 58 3.15 3.41 7.72
N LEU A 59 3.81 2.46 7.06
CA LEU A 59 4.52 2.71 5.79
C LEU A 59 3.56 3.05 4.66
N LEU A 60 2.34 2.52 4.67
CA LEU A 60 1.31 2.90 3.69
C LEU A 60 0.84 4.36 3.83
N GLN A 61 1.14 5.01 4.95
CA GLN A 61 0.86 6.44 5.13
C GLN A 61 1.89 7.31 4.40
N ASP A 62 3.07 6.76 4.10
CA ASP A 62 4.11 7.45 3.36
C ASP A 62 3.84 7.40 1.85
N ARG A 63 3.44 8.55 1.31
CA ARG A 63 3.11 8.73 -0.11
C ARG A 63 4.33 8.61 -1.04
N SER A 64 5.55 8.80 -0.52
CA SER A 64 6.78 8.67 -1.32
C SER A 64 7.08 7.20 -1.67
N THR A 65 6.58 6.26 -0.87
CA THR A 65 6.77 4.82 -1.10
C THR A 65 5.49 4.14 -1.56
N TRP A 66 4.32 4.58 -1.07
CA TRP A 66 3.04 3.93 -1.30
C TRP A 66 1.94 4.91 -1.69
N GLN A 67 1.32 4.63 -2.82
CA GLN A 67 0.19 5.40 -3.32
C GLN A 67 -1.09 4.61 -3.21
N PRO A 68 -2.20 5.22 -2.73
CA PRO A 68 -3.47 4.55 -2.59
C PRO A 68 -4.12 4.38 -3.96
N GLY A 69 -4.75 3.24 -4.19
CA GLY A 69 -5.40 2.92 -5.46
C GLY A 69 -4.43 2.37 -6.51
N TRP A 70 -4.98 2.18 -7.71
CA TRP A 70 -4.21 1.79 -8.89
C TRP A 70 -3.70 3.02 -9.59
N GLN A 71 -2.38 3.15 -9.66
CA GLN A 71 -1.74 4.19 -10.45
C GLN A 71 -1.05 3.59 -11.67
N SER A 72 -1.22 4.28 -12.78
CA SER A 72 -0.48 4.06 -14.01
C SER A 72 0.93 4.64 -13.91
N LEU A 73 1.81 4.19 -14.81
CA LEU A 73 3.17 4.72 -14.92
C LEU A 73 3.20 6.22 -15.22
N GLN A 74 2.21 6.72 -15.96
CA GLN A 74 2.09 8.13 -16.30
C GLN A 74 1.74 8.97 -15.07
N GLU A 75 0.76 8.53 -14.26
CA GLU A 75 0.40 9.22 -13.01
C GLU A 75 1.57 9.24 -12.03
N MET A 76 2.30 8.13 -11.91
CA MET A 76 3.50 8.07 -11.07
C MET A 76 4.59 9.05 -11.55
N ALA A 77 4.79 9.17 -12.87
CA ALA A 77 5.74 10.10 -13.45
C ALA A 77 5.32 11.56 -13.22
N GLN A 78 4.01 11.84 -13.28
CA GLN A 78 3.46 13.16 -13.01
C GLN A 78 3.67 13.56 -11.54
N ILE A 79 3.39 12.67 -10.59
CA ILE A 79 3.62 12.91 -9.15
C ILE A 79 5.08 13.25 -8.88
N LYS A 80 6.02 12.49 -9.46
CA LYS A 80 7.45 12.78 -9.33
C LYS A 80 7.85 14.11 -9.94
N LYS A 81 7.19 14.52 -11.01
CA LYS A 81 7.46 15.80 -11.67
C LYS A 81 6.97 16.98 -10.82
N ASP A 82 5.80 16.83 -10.19
CA ASP A 82 5.23 17.86 -9.31
C ASP A 82 6.00 18.02 -7.99
N GLU A 83 6.59 16.94 -7.44
CA GLU A 83 7.49 17.04 -6.26
C GLU A 83 8.78 17.82 -6.55
N ASN A 84 9.26 17.81 -7.80
CA ASN A 84 10.54 18.41 -8.19
C ASN A 84 10.40 19.82 -8.80
N ALA A 85 9.19 20.40 -8.75
CA ALA A 85 8.85 21.67 -9.39
C ALA A 85 8.95 22.90 -8.46
N CYS A 86 9.72 22.83 -7.37
CA CYS A 86 9.90 23.93 -6.43
C CYS A 86 11.30 24.56 -6.50
#